data_AF-M9LZG8-F1
#
_entry.id   AF-M9LZG8-F1
#
_cell.length_a   1.000
_cell.length_b   1.000
_cell.length_c   1.000
_cell.angle_alpha   90.00
_cell.angle_beta   90.00
_cell.angle_gamma   90.00
#
_symmetry.space_group_name_H-M   'P 1'
#
loop_
_entity.id
_entity.type
_entity.pdbx_description
1 polymer ?
#
loop_
_entity_poly.entity_id
_entity_poly.type
_entity_poly.pdbx_seq_one_letter_code
_entity_poly.pdbx_strand_id
1 'polypeptide(L)' 'MKQPALKERVKQIVDGVTKADLQNRHTVRRLLRQIASVLNESISAQQEEAMVQFVLAQKIDPNNTFHLLKLWGMFR' A
#
# COMPACT_ATOMS: atom_id res chain seq x y z
N MET A 1 6.32 7.08 14.42
CA MET A 1 5.06 7.61 13.89
C MET A 1 4.18 8.00 15.07
N LYS A 2 3.53 9.17 15.01
CA LYS A 2 2.83 9.78 16.16
C LYS A 2 1.57 9.01 16.63
N GLN A 3 1.20 7.89 15.99
CA GLN A 3 0.04 7.08 16.33
C GLN A 3 0.36 5.57 16.21
N PRO A 4 0.78 4.90 17.30
CA PRO A 4 1.19 3.48 17.26
C PRO A 4 0.05 2.52 16.91
N ALA A 5 -1.20 2.86 17.26
CA ALA A 5 -2.36 2.03 16.94
C ALA A 5 -2.65 1.91 15.44
N LEU A 6 -2.49 3.00 14.67
CA LEU A 6 -2.67 2.99 13.22
C LEU A 6 -1.58 2.13 12.54
N LYS A 7 -0.35 2.23 13.03
CA LYS A 7 0.77 1.43 12.52
C LYS A 7 0.50 -0.06 12.66
N GLU A 8 -0.02 -0.49 13.80
CA GLU A 8 -0.28 -1.92 14.05
C GLU A 8 -1.44 -2.45 13.20
N ARG A 9 -2.48 -1.64 12.97
CA ARG A 9 -3.57 -1.97 12.04
C ARG A 9 -3.09 -2.11 10.59
N VAL A 10 -2.25 -1.18 10.13
CA VAL A 10 -1.67 -1.26 8.77
C VAL A 10 -0.77 -2.49 8.66
N LYS A 11 0.05 -2.78 9.68
CA LYS A 11 0.84 -4.02 9.73
C LYS A 11 -0.02 -5.27 9.59
N GLN A 12 -1.13 -5.37 10.32
CA GLN A 12 -2.04 -6.51 10.22
C GLN A 12 -2.64 -6.67 8.81
N ILE A 13 -2.88 -5.57 8.10
CA ILE A 13 -3.41 -5.61 6.72
C ILE A 13 -2.35 -6.13 5.73
N VAL A 14 -1.09 -5.76 5.92
CA VAL A 14 0.01 -6.18 5.02
C VAL A 14 0.67 -7.48 5.46
N ASP A 15 0.32 -8.00 6.64
CA ASP A 15 0.85 -9.25 7.14
C ASP A 15 0.44 -10.42 6.24
N GLY A 16 1.42 -11.22 5.84
CA GLY A 16 1.22 -12.32 4.88
C GLY A 16 0.99 -11.91 3.43
N VAL A 17 1.04 -10.63 3.06
CA VAL A 17 0.97 -10.19 1.65
C VAL A 17 2.18 -10.70 0.89
N THR A 18 1.93 -11.48 -0.16
CA THR A 18 3.00 -12.05 -0.99
C THR A 18 3.31 -11.16 -2.20
N LYS A 19 4.44 -11.44 -2.87
CA LYS A 19 4.76 -10.82 -4.15
C LYS A 19 3.68 -11.09 -5.20
N ALA A 20 3.08 -12.29 -5.20
CA ALA A 20 2.01 -12.64 -6.14
C ALA A 20 0.76 -11.76 -5.93
N ASP A 21 0.44 -11.46 -4.67
CA ASP A 21 -0.66 -10.56 -4.32
C ASP A 21 -0.39 -9.13 -4.81
N LEU A 22 0.85 -8.66 -4.70
CA LEU A 22 1.26 -7.35 -5.23
C LEU A 22 1.37 -7.31 -6.76
N GLN A 23 1.29 -8.43 -7.45
CA GLN A 23 1.14 -8.50 -8.92
C GLN A 23 -0.32 -8.61 -9.36
N ASN A 24 -1.26 -8.79 -8.43
CA ASN A 24 -2.69 -8.86 -8.73
C ASN A 24 -3.35 -7.50 -8.52
N ARG A 25 -3.85 -6.90 -9.63
CA ARG A 25 -4.55 -5.60 -9.63
C ARG A 25 -5.68 -5.55 -8.59
N HIS A 26 -6.49 -6.61 -8.48
CA HIS A 26 -7.64 -6.64 -7.59
C HIS A 26 -7.21 -6.69 -6.12
N THR A 27 -6.18 -7.48 -5.82
CA THR A 27 -5.64 -7.60 -4.46
C THR A 27 -5.00 -6.29 -4.02
N VAL A 28 -4.18 -5.67 -4.87
CA VAL A 28 -3.57 -4.36 -4.61
C VAL A 28 -4.65 -3.31 -4.35
N ARG A 29 -5.69 -3.26 -5.18
CA ARG A 29 -6.80 -2.32 -5.02
C ARG A 29 -7.53 -2.51 -3.69
N ARG A 30 -7.78 -3.76 -3.30
CA ARG A 30 -8.40 -4.09 -2.00
C ARG A 30 -7.54 -3.65 -0.82
N LEU A 31 -6.24 -3.93 -0.84
CA LEU A 31 -5.29 -3.51 0.20
C LEU A 31 -5.25 -1.99 0.31
N LEU A 32 -5.24 -1.29 -0.83
CA LEU A 32 -5.20 0.16 -0.89
C LEU A 32 -6.43 0.79 -0.21
N ARG A 33 -7.63 0.27 -0.49
CA ARG A 33 -8.87 0.70 0.17
C ARG A 33 -8.89 0.43 1.67
N GLN A 34 -8.40 -0.73 2.09
CA GLN A 34 -8.35 -1.08 3.51
C GLN A 34 -7.40 -0.15 4.28
N ILE A 35 -6.24 0.14 3.72
CA ILE A 35 -5.27 1.08 4.32
C ILE A 35 -5.85 2.50 4.34
N ALA A 36 -6.44 2.96 3.23
CA ALA A 36 -7.10 4.27 3.16
C ALA A 36 -8.18 4.44 4.24
N SER A 37 -9.01 3.41 4.44
CA SER A 37 -10.03 3.39 5.48
C SER A 37 -9.43 3.43 6.90
N VAL A 38 -8.33 2.72 7.16
CA VAL A 38 -7.64 2.76 8.47
C VAL A 38 -7.03 4.14 8.73
N LEU A 39 -6.50 4.78 7.69
CA LEU A 39 -5.93 6.13 7.76
C LEU A 39 -7.01 7.24 7.74
N ASN A 40 -8.28 6.86 7.53
CA ASN A 40 -9.40 7.78 7.35
C ASN A 40 -9.16 8.79 6.21
N GLU A 41 -8.49 8.32 5.15
CA GLU A 41 -8.19 9.09 3.95
C GLU A 41 -9.13 8.68 2.80
N SER A 42 -9.69 9.67 2.11
CA SER A 42 -10.48 9.45 0.91
C SER A 42 -9.58 9.46 -0.32
N ILE A 43 -9.52 8.34 -1.05
CA ILE A 43 -8.77 8.23 -2.30
C ILE A 43 -9.75 8.30 -3.47
N SER A 44 -9.52 9.20 -4.42
CA SER A 44 -10.31 9.27 -5.66
C SER A 44 -10.06 8.07 -6.57
N ALA A 45 -11.00 7.72 -7.45
CA ALA A 45 -10.85 6.60 -8.37
C ALA A 45 -9.61 6.73 -9.29
N GLN A 46 -9.24 7.97 -9.65
CA GLN A 46 -8.07 8.25 -10.49
C GLN A 46 -6.75 8.07 -9.73
N GLN A 47 -6.70 8.52 -8.47
CA GLN A 47 -5.55 8.26 -7.58
C GLN A 47 -5.40 6.77 -7.27
N GLU A 48 -6.52 6.08 -7.03
CA GLU A 48 -6.54 4.64 -6.79
C GLU A 48 -5.95 3.87 -7.98
N GLU A 49 -6.37 4.18 -9.21
CA GLU A 49 -5.85 3.54 -10.41
C GLU A 49 -4.35 3.84 -10.63
N ALA A 50 -3.92 5.08 -10.39
CA ALA A 50 -2.51 5.48 -10.49
C ALA A 50 -1.64 4.72 -9.48
N MET A 51 -2.09 4.59 -8.24
CA MET A 51 -1.38 3.86 -7.19
C MET A 51 -1.32 2.36 -7.48
N VAL A 52 -2.42 1.76 -7.95
CA VAL A 52 -2.45 0.34 -8.33
C VAL A 52 -1.49 0.08 -9.49
N GLN A 53 -1.54 0.90 -10.54
CA GLN A 53 -0.63 0.82 -11.69
C GLN A 53 0.83 0.97 -11.24
N PHE A 54 1.09 1.86 -10.28
CA PHE A 54 2.43 2.08 -9.72
C PHE A 54 2.95 0.85 -8.96
N VAL A 55 2.15 0.26 -8.07
CA VAL A 55 2.53 -0.95 -7.31
C VAL A 55 2.85 -2.11 -8.25
N LEU A 56 2.03 -2.29 -9.28
CA LEU A 56 2.26 -3.30 -10.32
C LEU A 56 3.55 -3.02 -11.11
N ALA A 57 3.75 -1.77 -11.55
CA ALA A 57 4.91 -1.37 -12.35
C ALA A 57 6.24 -1.45 -11.59
N GLN A 58 6.25 -1.17 -10.29
CA GLN A 58 7.45 -1.27 -9.46
C GLN A 58 7.83 -2.72 -9.10
N LYS A 59 7.01 -3.73 -9.45
CA LYS A 59 7.21 -5.14 -9.08
C LYS A 59 7.58 -5.28 -7.61
N ILE A 60 6.84 -4.59 -6.75
CA ILE A 60 7.25 -4.38 -5.35
C ILE A 60 7.39 -5.72 -4.63
N ASP A 61 8.52 -5.89 -3.95
CA ASP A 61 8.68 -6.94 -2.96
C ASP A 61 8.36 -6.34 -1.58
N PRO A 62 7.33 -6.83 -0.87
CA PRO A 62 6.92 -6.27 0.41
C PRO A 62 7.99 -6.40 1.50
N ASN A 63 8.97 -7.29 1.29
CA ASN A 63 10.11 -7.48 2.19
C ASN A 63 11.33 -6.62 1.81
N ASN A 64 11.26 -5.84 0.72
CA ASN A 64 12.38 -5.01 0.29
C ASN A 64 12.22 -3.56 0.76
N THR A 65 13.00 -3.21 1.78
CA THR A 65 13.07 -1.88 2.41
C THR A 65 13.32 -0.74 1.43
N PHE A 66 14.01 -0.99 0.32
CA PHE A 66 14.32 0.04 -0.69
C PHE A 66 13.08 0.51 -1.45
N HIS A 67 12.13 -0.39 -1.70
CA HIS A 67 10.88 -0.06 -2.38
C HIS A 67 9.93 0.73 -1.45
N LEU A 68 9.97 0.43 -0.15
CA LEU A 68 9.21 1.15 0.87
C LEU A 68 9.73 2.59 1.06
N LEU A 69 11.04 2.79 1.04
CA LEU A 69 11.65 4.13 1.10
C LEU A 69 11.31 4.98 -0.14
N LYS A 70 11.29 4.38 -1.34
CA LYS A 70 10.90 5.06 -2.57
C LYS A 70 9.43 5.51 -2.55
N LEU A 71 8.53 4.68 -2.03
CA LEU A 71 7.13 5.04 -1.78
C LEU A 71 7.00 6.23 -0.83
N TRP A 72 7.71 6.21 0.31
CA TRP A 72 7.65 7.29 1.29
C TRP A 72 8.20 8.62 0.76
N GLY A 73 9.22 8.59 -0.11
CA GLY A 73 9.80 9.77 -0.74
C GLY A 73 8.90 10.44 -1.79
N MET A 74 7.86 9.77 -2.30
CA MET A 74 6.96 10.32 -3.33
C MET A 74 5.74 11.05 -2.77
N PHE A 75 5.40 10.84 -1.48
CA PHE A 75 4.31 11.52 -0.77
C PHE A 75 4.77 12.73 0.04
N ARG A 76 6.02 13.15 -0.16
CA ARG A 76 6.66 14.33 0.42
C ARG A 76 6.96 15.34 -0.69
#